data_AF-A0A5B2Z730-F1
#
_entry.id   AF-A0A5B2Z730-F1
#
_cell.length_a   1.000
_cell.length_b   1.000
_cell.length_c   1.000
_cell.angle_alpha   90.00
_cell.angle_beta   90.00
_cell.angle_gamma   90.00
#
_symmetry.space_group_name_H-M   'P 1'
#
loop_
_entity.id
_entity.type
_entity.pdbx_description
1 polymer ?
#
loop_
_entity_poly.entity_id
_entity_poly.type
_entity_poly.pdbx_seq_one_letter_code
_entity_poly.pdbx_strand_id
1 'polypeptide(L)'
;MIVPQKLEDWNLKVIEELVTAKINESDRHDFKLILPEAETLTKTCCAYANTNGGFIVLGIGQSNNEWKIVGINNHTELAHQFGQKLVNAEPSLPFNLPKIIKLPSSDKVIAIFHIPLSDERPHIPSVSDKRKFWKRTNKGNVEMTYQEIRMSFQRYEERREKIKLLHIELFLNLETLKGIREYYNNGIPDSNFYQFILDSTTITSLVSDLFSILGKDPGILRNLILIRKEISRMNLENELFNSRIILPQSNQRQIVIDHNIFINQTAAELIPHVEVTIQRIENQFQIKNPLLE
;
A
#
# COMPACT_ATOMS: atom_id res chain seq x y z
N MET A 1 28.41 10.06 0.49
CA MET A 1 27.40 10.78 1.30
C MET A 1 26.03 10.39 0.77
N ILE A 2 25.12 9.94 1.63
CA ILE A 2 23.86 9.30 1.19
C ILE A 2 22.71 10.20 1.60
N VAL A 3 21.88 10.62 0.64
CA VAL A 3 20.62 11.32 0.92
C VAL A 3 19.72 10.38 1.72
N PRO A 4 19.15 10.81 2.86
CA PRO A 4 18.29 9.94 3.66
C PRO A 4 17.11 9.39 2.87
N GLN A 5 16.76 8.12 3.14
CA GLN A 5 15.62 7.46 2.48
C GLN A 5 14.32 7.63 3.26
N LYS A 6 14.39 7.86 4.58
CA LYS A 6 13.21 8.03 5.45
C LYS A 6 13.16 9.44 6.03
N LEU A 7 11.95 9.89 6.34
CA LEU A 7 11.72 11.21 6.93
C LEU A 7 12.36 11.32 8.33
N GLU A 8 12.37 10.23 9.11
CA GLU A 8 12.97 10.22 10.46
C GLU A 8 14.49 10.48 10.45
N ASP A 9 15.18 10.09 9.38
CA ASP A 9 16.63 10.18 9.28
C ASP A 9 17.13 11.60 8.99
N TRP A 10 16.25 12.47 8.49
CA TRP A 10 16.59 13.88 8.23
C TRP A 10 16.84 14.64 9.54
N ASN A 11 18.00 15.24 9.67
CA ASN A 11 18.35 16.10 10.81
C ASN A 11 19.24 17.26 10.33
N LEU A 12 19.48 18.24 11.20
CA LEU A 12 20.23 19.44 10.84
C LEU A 12 21.63 19.12 10.30
N LYS A 13 22.34 18.17 10.95
CA LYS A 13 23.69 17.75 10.53
C LYS A 13 23.70 17.19 9.10
N VAL A 14 22.73 16.37 8.75
CA VAL A 14 22.62 15.83 7.38
C VAL A 14 22.38 16.94 6.36
N ILE A 15 21.57 17.94 6.70
CA ILE A 15 21.31 19.08 5.81
C ILE A 15 22.58 19.93 5.64
N GLU A 16 23.31 20.20 6.72
CA GLU A 16 24.60 20.90 6.70
C GLU A 16 25.62 20.18 5.82
N GLU A 17 25.70 18.85 5.92
CA GLU A 17 26.55 18.00 5.10
C GLU A 17 26.20 18.11 3.61
N LEU A 18 24.92 18.03 3.24
CA LEU A 18 24.45 18.16 1.85
C LEU A 18 24.72 19.57 1.28
N VAL A 19 24.47 20.62 2.07
CA VAL A 19 24.73 22.01 1.70
C VAL A 19 26.22 22.24 1.48
N THR A 20 27.08 21.73 2.38
CA THR A 20 28.55 21.84 2.27
C THR A 20 29.08 21.08 1.05
N ALA A 21 28.52 19.91 0.76
CA ALA A 21 28.85 19.11 -0.41
C ALA A 21 28.34 19.70 -1.74
N LYS A 22 27.62 20.84 -1.70
CA LYS A 22 26.96 21.49 -2.85
C LYS A 22 25.99 20.56 -3.58
N ILE A 23 25.37 19.64 -2.86
CA ILE A 23 24.31 18.76 -3.36
C ILE A 23 22.99 19.43 -3.00
N ASN A 24 22.50 20.28 -3.89
CA ASN A 24 21.27 21.05 -3.69
C ASN A 24 20.01 20.35 -4.20
N GLU A 25 20.19 19.47 -5.17
CA GLU A 25 19.10 18.79 -5.85
C GLU A 25 19.59 17.41 -6.30
N SER A 26 18.71 16.42 -6.20
CA SER A 26 18.95 15.07 -6.71
C SER A 26 17.65 14.43 -7.17
N ASP A 27 17.74 13.18 -7.59
CA ASP A 27 16.59 12.31 -7.78
C ASP A 27 15.81 12.01 -6.49
N ARG A 28 16.31 12.42 -5.32
CA ARG A 28 15.70 12.15 -4.00
C ARG A 28 15.34 13.37 -3.18
N HIS A 29 15.92 14.54 -3.44
CA HIS A 29 15.56 15.75 -2.70
C HIS A 29 15.69 17.01 -3.55
N ASP A 30 14.95 18.05 -3.15
CA ASP A 30 14.99 19.39 -3.75
C ASP A 30 14.97 20.44 -2.64
N PHE A 31 16.01 21.27 -2.59
CA PHE A 31 16.13 22.39 -1.66
C PHE A 31 15.40 23.63 -2.19
N LYS A 32 14.56 24.22 -1.33
CA LYS A 32 13.85 25.46 -1.61
C LYS A 32 13.90 26.37 -0.39
N LEU A 33 13.86 27.69 -0.62
CA LEU A 33 13.78 28.64 0.48
C LEU A 33 12.37 28.66 1.07
N ILE A 34 11.36 28.81 0.20
CA ILE A 34 9.93 28.87 0.54
C ILE A 34 9.14 27.90 -0.33
N LEU A 35 7.85 27.74 -0.02
CA LEU A 35 6.92 26.98 -0.86
C LEU A 35 6.88 27.55 -2.28
N PRO A 36 7.21 26.76 -3.33
CA PRO A 36 7.09 27.21 -4.71
C PRO A 36 5.64 27.50 -5.11
N GLU A 37 5.46 28.16 -6.25
CA GLU A 37 4.15 28.30 -6.89
C GLU A 37 3.51 26.96 -7.22
N ALA A 38 2.18 26.92 -7.26
CA ALA A 38 1.41 25.69 -7.36
C ALA A 38 1.83 24.81 -8.55
N GLU A 39 2.05 25.41 -9.72
CA GLU A 39 2.48 24.70 -10.93
C GLU A 39 3.85 24.02 -10.74
N THR A 40 4.83 24.77 -10.23
CA THR A 40 6.20 24.25 -10.02
C THR A 40 6.22 23.16 -8.96
N LEU A 41 5.50 23.37 -7.85
CA LEU A 41 5.40 22.40 -6.77
C LEU A 41 4.73 21.12 -7.25
N THR A 42 3.57 21.23 -7.91
CA THR A 42 2.81 20.07 -8.41
C THR A 42 3.62 19.29 -9.42
N LYS A 43 4.29 19.96 -10.36
CA LYS A 43 5.20 19.32 -11.33
C LYS A 43 6.27 18.49 -10.62
N THR A 44 6.94 19.06 -9.62
CA THR A 44 8.00 18.36 -8.86
C THR A 44 7.45 17.19 -8.06
N CYS A 45 6.30 17.36 -7.40
CA CYS A 45 5.69 16.27 -6.64
C CYS A 45 5.21 15.12 -7.55
N CYS A 46 4.59 15.41 -8.69
CA CYS A 46 4.26 14.39 -9.69
C CYS A 46 5.52 13.66 -10.18
N ALA A 47 6.61 14.39 -10.44
CA ALA A 47 7.87 13.80 -10.88
C ALA A 47 8.45 12.81 -9.86
N TYR A 48 8.43 13.14 -8.57
CA TYR A 48 8.83 12.25 -7.48
C TYR A 48 7.92 11.03 -7.36
N ALA A 49 6.60 11.26 -7.32
CA ALA A 49 5.60 10.20 -7.20
C ALA A 49 5.66 9.18 -8.34
N ASN A 50 6.03 9.61 -9.55
CA ASN A 50 6.17 8.75 -10.73
C ASN A 50 7.47 7.93 -10.76
N THR A 51 8.48 8.31 -9.98
CA THR A 51 9.81 7.67 -10.00
C THR A 51 10.08 6.85 -8.76
N ASN A 52 10.73 7.43 -7.76
CA ASN A 52 11.18 6.73 -6.56
C ASN A 52 10.71 7.39 -5.26
N GLY A 53 9.85 8.41 -5.35
CA GLY A 53 9.60 9.34 -4.26
C GLY A 53 10.79 10.25 -3.97
N GLY A 54 10.63 11.16 -3.02
CA GLY A 54 11.67 12.08 -2.60
C GLY A 54 11.20 13.10 -1.57
N PHE A 55 12.04 14.11 -1.34
CA PHE A 55 11.85 15.10 -0.29
C PHE A 55 11.89 16.53 -0.84
N ILE A 56 10.98 17.37 -0.37
CA ILE A 56 11.05 18.82 -0.57
C ILE A 56 11.46 19.44 0.76
N VAL A 57 12.62 20.08 0.78
CA VAL A 57 13.21 20.66 2.00
C VAL A 57 13.14 22.18 1.90
N LEU A 58 12.33 22.78 2.76
CA LEU A 58 12.12 24.23 2.83
C LEU A 58 13.04 24.88 3.87
N GLY A 59 13.42 26.14 3.64
CA GLY A 59 14.31 26.90 4.52
C GLY A 59 15.77 26.89 4.07
N ILE A 60 16.08 26.40 2.87
CA ILE A 60 17.42 26.44 2.29
C ILE A 60 17.42 27.42 1.11
N GLY A 61 18.13 28.53 1.26
CA GLY A 61 18.21 29.58 0.25
C GLY A 61 19.55 29.60 -0.47
N GLN A 62 19.62 30.36 -1.56
CA GLN A 62 20.87 30.63 -2.25
C GLN A 62 21.30 32.08 -1.98
N SER A 63 22.56 32.27 -1.63
CA SER A 63 23.19 33.59 -1.43
C SER A 63 24.59 33.55 -2.01
N ASN A 64 24.93 34.48 -2.90
CA ASN A 64 26.24 34.54 -3.58
C ASN A 64 26.66 33.23 -4.25
N ASN A 65 25.73 32.56 -4.96
CA ASN A 65 25.91 31.24 -5.57
C ASN A 65 26.17 30.07 -4.58
N GLU A 66 26.08 30.30 -3.27
CA GLU A 66 26.19 29.27 -2.26
C GLU A 66 24.84 28.99 -1.61
N TRP A 67 24.53 27.70 -1.41
CA TRP A 67 23.37 27.30 -0.65
C TRP A 67 23.63 27.50 0.83
N LYS A 68 22.65 28.04 1.55
CA LYS A 68 22.75 28.33 2.98
C LYS A 68 21.43 27.97 3.67
N ILE A 69 21.56 27.51 4.91
CA ILE A 69 20.41 27.30 5.79
C ILE A 69 19.94 28.67 6.26
N VAL A 70 18.73 29.07 5.86
CA VAL A 70 18.13 30.37 6.19
C VAL A 70 16.97 30.20 7.18
N GLY A 71 16.25 29.08 7.05
CA GLY A 71 15.01 28.79 7.77
C GLY A 71 13.81 29.58 7.26
N ILE A 72 12.63 29.05 7.51
CA ILE A 72 11.33 29.69 7.31
C ILE A 72 10.65 29.92 8.66
N ASN A 73 9.67 30.81 8.70
CA ASN A 73 8.84 30.98 9.88
C ASN A 73 7.99 29.72 10.11
N ASN A 74 7.86 29.30 11.36
CA ASN A 74 7.05 28.15 11.73
C ASN A 74 5.55 28.49 11.65
N HIS A 75 4.96 28.32 10.48
CA HIS A 75 3.53 28.52 10.27
C HIS A 75 2.78 27.20 10.44
N THR A 76 1.79 27.16 11.33
CA THR A 76 0.88 26.01 11.52
C THR A 76 0.16 25.63 10.23
N GLU A 77 -0.02 26.57 9.30
CA GLU A 77 -0.71 26.37 8.03
C GLU A 77 0.18 25.80 6.90
N LEU A 78 1.48 25.61 7.11
CA LEU A 78 2.39 25.22 6.04
C LEU A 78 1.97 23.90 5.36
N ALA A 79 1.53 22.92 6.15
CA ALA A 79 1.02 21.65 5.64
C ALA A 79 -0.27 21.83 4.82
N HIS A 80 -1.17 22.71 5.28
CA HIS A 80 -2.42 23.02 4.59
C HIS A 80 -2.15 23.74 3.25
N GLN A 81 -1.28 24.74 3.24
CA GLN A 81 -0.87 25.45 2.02
C GLN A 81 -0.19 24.53 1.01
N PHE A 82 0.65 23.60 1.48
CA PHE A 82 1.25 22.57 0.64
C PHE A 82 0.18 21.68 0.00
N GLY A 83 -0.78 21.20 0.80
CA GLY A 83 -1.87 20.36 0.33
C GLY A 83 -2.78 21.05 -0.69
N GLN A 84 -3.18 22.31 -0.45
CA GLN A 84 -3.99 23.09 -1.38
C GLN A 84 -3.34 23.23 -2.75
N LYS A 85 -2.02 23.40 -2.80
CA LYS A 85 -1.27 23.49 -4.05
C LYS A 85 -1.24 22.15 -4.80
N LEU A 86 -1.25 21.02 -4.09
CA LEU A 86 -1.22 19.65 -4.66
C LEU A 86 -2.56 19.11 -5.14
N VAL A 87 -3.69 19.74 -4.82
CA VAL A 87 -5.03 19.37 -5.37
C VAL A 87 -5.01 19.36 -6.90
N ASN A 88 -4.07 20.08 -7.49
CA ASN A 88 -3.86 20.20 -8.92
C ASN A 88 -3.10 19.03 -9.56
N ALA A 89 -3.01 17.87 -8.91
CA ALA A 89 -2.45 16.64 -9.49
C ALA A 89 -3.57 15.64 -9.82
N GLU A 90 -3.43 14.90 -10.91
CA GLU A 90 -4.32 13.80 -11.28
C GLU A 90 -3.50 12.51 -11.56
N PRO A 91 -3.77 11.39 -10.87
CA PRO A 91 -4.58 11.29 -9.64
C PRO A 91 -4.05 12.23 -8.53
N SER A 92 -4.85 12.47 -7.49
CA SER A 92 -4.44 13.33 -6.39
C SER A 92 -3.24 12.72 -5.66
N LEU A 93 -2.33 13.58 -5.17
CA LEU A 93 -1.13 13.13 -4.48
C LEU A 93 -1.35 13.13 -2.96
N PRO A 94 -1.31 11.97 -2.29
CA PRO A 94 -1.29 11.95 -0.84
C PRO A 94 0.06 12.46 -0.32
N PHE A 95 0.05 13.20 0.78
CA PHE A 95 1.26 13.63 1.48
C PHE A 95 1.06 13.55 2.99
N ASN A 96 2.17 13.35 3.71
CA ASN A 96 2.17 13.32 5.17
C ASN A 96 2.51 14.70 5.74
N LEU A 97 2.21 14.91 7.02
CA LEU A 97 2.65 16.11 7.74
C LEU A 97 4.18 16.28 7.61
N PRO A 98 4.66 17.52 7.41
CA PRO A 98 6.08 17.77 7.26
C PRO A 98 6.81 17.53 8.58
N LYS A 99 8.05 17.06 8.50
CA LYS A 99 8.96 17.08 9.64
C LYS A 99 9.50 18.49 9.82
N ILE A 100 9.39 19.02 11.03
CA ILE A 100 9.88 20.34 11.40
C ILE A 100 11.17 20.20 12.21
N ILE A 101 12.24 20.86 11.76
CA ILE A 101 13.53 20.93 12.46
C ILE A 101 13.75 22.38 12.90
N LYS A 102 13.88 22.61 14.21
CA LYS A 102 14.16 23.93 14.77
C LYS A 102 15.64 24.29 14.59
N LEU A 103 15.91 25.55 14.26
CA LEU A 103 17.29 26.05 14.21
C LEU A 103 17.76 26.45 15.62
N PRO A 104 18.99 26.10 16.05
CA PRO A 104 19.45 26.35 17.42
C PRO A 104 19.50 27.83 17.83
N SER A 105 19.71 28.72 16.86
CA SER A 105 19.95 30.15 17.10
C SER A 105 18.86 31.05 16.51
N SER A 106 17.68 30.51 16.18
CA SER A 106 16.59 31.26 15.55
C SER A 106 15.23 30.61 15.81
N ASP A 107 14.18 31.42 15.87
CA ASP A 107 12.78 30.93 15.87
C ASP A 107 12.35 30.32 14.53
N LYS A 108 13.23 30.38 13.52
CA LYS A 108 13.02 29.78 12.22
C LYS A 108 13.21 28.27 12.24
N VAL A 109 12.57 27.62 11.28
CA VAL A 109 12.55 26.17 11.13
C VAL A 109 12.88 25.74 9.70
N ILE A 110 13.27 24.48 9.55
CA ILE A 110 13.31 23.77 8.27
C ILE A 110 12.10 22.84 8.24
N ALA A 111 11.36 22.83 7.14
CA ALA A 111 10.24 21.92 6.94
C ALA A 111 10.56 20.93 5.83
N ILE A 112 10.33 19.64 6.09
CA ILE A 112 10.64 18.56 5.15
C ILE A 112 9.36 17.82 4.81
N PHE A 113 8.97 17.89 3.55
CA PHE A 113 7.85 17.15 3.00
C PHE A 113 8.36 15.89 2.32
N HIS A 114 7.76 14.75 2.63
CA HIS A 114 8.04 13.49 1.94
C HIS A 114 6.96 13.22 0.90
N ILE A 115 7.38 13.05 -0.35
CA ILE A 115 6.55 12.58 -1.45
C ILE A 115 6.88 11.10 -1.68
N PRO A 116 6.01 10.17 -1.29
CA PRO A 116 6.27 8.75 -1.50
C PRO A 116 6.22 8.40 -2.99
N LEU A 117 6.84 7.27 -3.35
CA LEU A 117 6.53 6.59 -4.60
C LEU A 117 5.03 6.27 -4.60
N SER A 118 4.31 6.69 -5.65
CA SER A 118 2.88 6.45 -5.71
C SER A 118 2.54 5.09 -6.32
N ASP A 119 1.50 4.48 -5.77
CA ASP A 119 0.91 3.26 -6.28
C ASP A 119 -0.10 3.51 -7.41
N GLU A 120 -0.56 4.75 -7.55
CA GLU A 120 -1.52 5.21 -8.56
C GLU A 120 -0.83 5.93 -9.74
N ARG A 121 0.50 5.85 -9.80
CA ARG A 121 1.27 6.45 -10.90
C ARG A 121 0.83 5.86 -12.25
N PRO A 122 0.82 6.67 -13.32
CA PRO A 122 1.47 7.97 -13.39
C PRO A 122 0.56 9.16 -13.03
N HIS A 123 1.12 10.12 -12.30
CA HIS A 123 0.51 11.41 -11.93
C HIS A 123 0.89 12.51 -12.91
N ILE A 124 -0.02 13.45 -13.13
CA ILE A 124 0.14 14.59 -14.02
C ILE A 124 -0.36 15.89 -13.35
N PRO A 125 0.28 17.05 -13.57
CA PRO A 125 -0.31 18.33 -13.18
C PRO A 125 -1.57 18.65 -14.00
N SER A 126 -2.62 19.10 -13.32
CA SER A 126 -3.95 19.42 -13.86
C SER A 126 -4.10 20.88 -14.30
N VAL A 127 -3.26 21.79 -13.78
CA VAL A 127 -3.40 23.26 -13.99
C VAL A 127 -2.51 23.78 -15.14
N SER A 128 -1.71 22.92 -15.79
CA SER A 128 -0.87 23.36 -16.91
C SER A 128 -1.59 23.21 -18.25
N ASP A 129 -1.55 24.23 -19.11
CA ASP A 129 -1.98 24.18 -20.52
C ASP A 129 -1.34 23.04 -21.32
N LYS A 130 -0.20 22.53 -20.83
CA LYS A 130 0.51 21.36 -21.35
C LYS A 130 0.57 20.27 -20.30
N ARG A 131 -0.49 19.48 -20.21
CA ARG A 131 -0.54 18.27 -19.39
C ARG A 131 0.53 17.29 -19.85
N LYS A 132 1.61 17.18 -19.07
CA LYS A 132 2.76 16.31 -19.35
C LYS A 132 3.12 15.46 -18.13
N PHE A 133 3.43 14.19 -18.37
CA PHE A 133 3.95 13.31 -17.34
C PHE A 133 5.44 13.60 -17.09
N TRP A 134 5.78 13.83 -15.83
CA TRP A 134 7.14 14.15 -15.41
C TRP A 134 7.74 13.00 -14.61
N LYS A 135 9.05 12.85 -14.71
CA LYS A 135 9.86 11.96 -13.88
C LYS A 135 11.02 12.72 -13.27
N ARG A 136 11.47 12.26 -12.11
CA ARG A 136 12.61 12.83 -11.41
C ARG A 136 13.93 12.23 -11.91
N THR A 137 14.95 13.06 -12.07
CA THR A 137 16.32 12.66 -12.35
C THR A 137 17.29 13.50 -11.50
N ASN A 138 18.58 13.14 -11.49
CA ASN A 138 19.63 13.99 -10.88
C ASN A 138 19.79 15.36 -11.54
N LYS A 139 19.20 15.58 -12.72
CA LYS A 139 19.20 16.85 -13.45
C LYS A 139 17.88 17.63 -13.28
N GLY A 140 17.02 17.19 -12.37
CA GLY A 140 15.70 17.77 -12.13
C GLY A 140 14.57 17.01 -12.84
N ASN A 141 13.49 17.72 -13.14
CA ASN A 141 12.26 17.16 -13.72
C ASN A 141 12.36 17.04 -15.24
N VAL A 142 12.23 15.82 -15.76
CA VAL A 142 12.27 15.52 -17.20
C VAL A 142 10.95 14.89 -17.62
N GLU A 143 10.53 15.10 -18.87
CA GLU A 143 9.32 14.48 -19.42
C GLU A 143 9.51 12.96 -19.51
N MET A 144 8.46 12.21 -19.17
CA MET A 144 8.43 10.76 -19.38
C MET A 144 8.30 10.47 -20.88
N THR A 145 9.01 9.45 -21.33
CA THR A 145 8.85 8.94 -22.70
C THR A 145 7.52 8.20 -22.83
N TYR A 146 7.04 8.03 -24.06
CA TYR A 146 5.84 7.23 -24.34
C TYR A 146 5.91 5.82 -23.73
N GLN A 147 7.07 5.15 -23.82
CA GLN A 147 7.27 3.82 -23.26
C GLN A 147 7.15 3.82 -21.74
N GLU A 148 7.72 4.83 -21.06
CA GLU A 148 7.61 4.95 -19.60
C GLU A 148 6.16 5.19 -19.14
N ILE A 149 5.42 6.02 -19.89
CA ILE A 149 4.00 6.28 -19.61
C ILE A 149 3.20 4.99 -19.79
N ARG A 150 3.37 4.30 -20.92
CA ARG A 150 2.69 3.03 -21.23
C ARG A 150 2.95 1.98 -20.15
N MET A 151 4.22 1.79 -19.78
CA MET A 151 4.61 0.84 -18.74
C MET A 151 4.03 1.22 -17.36
N SER A 152 3.92 2.50 -17.05
CA SER A 152 3.33 2.95 -15.78
C SER A 152 1.85 2.60 -15.69
N PHE A 153 1.07 2.89 -16.74
CA PHE A 153 -0.34 2.52 -16.79
C PHE A 153 -0.54 1.00 -16.76
N GLN A 154 0.27 0.25 -17.52
CA GLN A 154 0.18 -1.22 -17.52
C GLN A 154 0.40 -1.79 -16.11
N ARG A 155 1.42 -1.30 -15.38
CA ARG A 155 1.68 -1.73 -14.00
C ARG A 155 0.55 -1.38 -13.04
N TYR A 156 -0.11 -0.24 -13.25
CA TYR A 156 -1.27 0.17 -12.48
C TYR A 156 -2.45 -0.80 -12.70
N GLU A 157 -2.76 -1.11 -13.96
CA GLU A 157 -3.83 -2.07 -14.31
C GLU A 157 -3.51 -3.48 -13.82
N GLU A 158 -2.30 -4.01 -14.07
CA GLU A 158 -1.87 -5.32 -13.60
C GLU A 158 -2.01 -5.47 -12.07
N ARG A 159 -1.67 -4.42 -11.34
CA ARG A 159 -1.83 -4.37 -9.89
C ARG A 159 -3.29 -4.43 -9.48
N ARG A 160 -4.15 -3.64 -10.15
CA ARG A 160 -5.58 -3.61 -9.84
C ARG A 160 -6.23 -4.96 -10.11
N GLU A 161 -5.88 -5.61 -11.23
CA GLU A 161 -6.37 -6.95 -11.58
C GLU A 161 -5.92 -8.00 -10.56
N LYS A 162 -4.67 -7.95 -10.10
CA LYS A 162 -4.19 -8.83 -9.02
C LYS A 162 -5.00 -8.68 -7.72
N ILE A 163 -5.34 -7.45 -7.33
CA ILE A 163 -6.15 -7.21 -6.13
C ILE A 163 -7.59 -7.72 -6.33
N LYS A 164 -8.18 -7.56 -7.52
CA LYS A 164 -9.51 -8.12 -7.84
C LYS A 164 -9.50 -9.65 -7.75
N LEU A 165 -8.49 -10.32 -8.29
CA LEU A 165 -8.35 -11.77 -8.19
C LEU A 165 -8.26 -12.23 -6.72
N LEU A 166 -7.46 -11.53 -5.91
CA LEU A 166 -7.38 -11.80 -4.48
C LEU A 166 -8.73 -11.62 -3.78
N HIS A 167 -9.45 -10.54 -4.10
CA HIS A 167 -10.77 -10.26 -3.55
C HIS A 167 -11.78 -11.36 -3.91
N ILE A 168 -11.81 -11.80 -5.16
CA ILE A 168 -12.68 -12.91 -5.62
C ILE A 168 -12.35 -14.21 -4.88
N GLU A 169 -11.07 -14.59 -4.75
CA GLU A 169 -10.67 -15.80 -4.02
C GLU A 169 -11.13 -15.74 -2.56
N LEU A 170 -10.90 -14.61 -1.87
CA LEU A 170 -11.34 -14.43 -0.48
C LEU A 170 -12.85 -14.51 -0.36
N PHE A 171 -13.59 -13.90 -1.28
CA PHE A 171 -15.04 -13.91 -1.29
C PHE A 171 -15.61 -15.33 -1.50
N LEU A 172 -15.11 -16.08 -2.49
CA LEU A 172 -15.55 -17.45 -2.75
C LEU A 172 -15.27 -18.38 -1.56
N ASN A 173 -14.11 -18.21 -0.92
CA ASN A 173 -13.79 -18.92 0.31
C ASN A 173 -14.74 -18.54 1.46
N LEU A 174 -15.07 -17.26 1.60
CA LEU A 174 -16.03 -16.80 2.61
C LEU A 174 -17.41 -17.45 2.43
N GLU A 175 -17.92 -17.48 1.22
CA GLU A 175 -19.21 -18.12 0.91
C GLU A 175 -19.19 -19.61 1.20
N THR A 176 -18.08 -20.29 0.86
CA THR A 176 -17.88 -21.71 1.18
C THR A 176 -17.87 -21.95 2.70
N LEU A 177 -17.16 -21.13 3.46
CA LEU A 177 -17.12 -21.21 4.92
C LEU A 177 -18.49 -20.94 5.56
N LYS A 178 -19.26 -19.99 5.03
CA LYS A 178 -20.64 -19.73 5.46
C LYS A 178 -21.55 -20.92 5.16
N GLY A 179 -21.42 -21.53 3.98
CA GLY A 179 -22.14 -22.75 3.62
C GLY A 179 -21.84 -23.92 4.55
N ILE A 180 -20.56 -24.11 4.95
CA ILE A 180 -20.16 -25.09 5.97
C ILE A 180 -20.90 -24.86 7.29
N ARG A 181 -20.94 -23.60 7.76
CA ARG A 181 -21.60 -23.22 9.02
C ARG A 181 -23.10 -23.45 8.97
N GLU A 182 -23.74 -23.04 7.88
CA GLU A 182 -25.18 -23.22 7.69
C GLU A 182 -25.53 -24.71 7.66
N TYR A 183 -24.77 -25.50 6.89
CA TYR A 183 -24.94 -26.95 6.83
C TYR A 183 -24.82 -27.61 8.22
N TYR A 184 -23.83 -27.20 9.02
CA TYR A 184 -23.65 -27.69 10.40
C TYR A 184 -24.82 -27.31 11.31
N ASN A 185 -25.28 -26.05 11.26
CA ASN A 185 -26.34 -25.55 12.13
C ASN A 185 -27.71 -26.18 11.83
N ASN A 186 -27.94 -26.63 10.60
CA ASN A 186 -29.19 -27.29 10.19
C ASN A 186 -29.33 -28.74 10.68
N GLY A 187 -28.35 -29.25 11.45
CA GLY A 187 -28.38 -30.60 12.01
C GLY A 187 -27.94 -31.64 10.99
N ILE A 188 -26.63 -31.89 10.92
CA ILE A 188 -26.05 -32.89 10.03
C ILE A 188 -26.31 -34.29 10.60
N PRO A 189 -26.90 -35.23 9.84
CA PRO A 189 -26.94 -36.64 10.24
C PRO A 189 -25.52 -37.17 10.43
N ASP A 190 -25.27 -37.99 11.45
CA ASP A 190 -23.92 -38.49 11.79
C ASP A 190 -23.22 -39.31 10.67
N SER A 191 -23.92 -39.61 9.58
CA SER A 191 -23.38 -40.25 8.37
C SER A 191 -22.92 -39.26 7.28
N ASN A 192 -23.24 -37.98 7.41
CA ASN A 192 -23.03 -36.98 6.37
C ASN A 192 -21.91 -36.03 6.75
N PHE A 193 -21.21 -35.51 5.74
CA PHE A 193 -20.16 -34.52 5.89
C PHE A 193 -20.19 -33.57 4.70
N TYR A 194 -19.69 -32.35 4.90
CA TYR A 194 -19.62 -31.36 3.85
C TYR A 194 -18.34 -31.57 3.03
N GLN A 195 -18.48 -31.72 1.71
CA GLN A 195 -17.34 -31.75 0.81
C GLN A 195 -17.02 -30.34 0.34
N PHE A 196 -15.78 -29.92 0.55
CA PHE A 196 -15.32 -28.59 0.16
C PHE A 196 -13.84 -28.61 -0.20
N ILE A 197 -13.44 -27.59 -0.95
CA ILE A 197 -12.05 -27.24 -1.19
C ILE A 197 -11.98 -25.72 -1.07
N LEU A 198 -11.07 -25.22 -0.24
CA LEU A 198 -10.77 -23.79 -0.16
C LEU A 198 -9.53 -23.50 -1.01
N ASP A 199 -9.57 -22.42 -1.79
CA ASP A 199 -8.42 -22.02 -2.61
C ASP A 199 -7.51 -21.07 -1.81
N SER A 200 -6.20 -21.18 -2.01
CA SER A 200 -5.22 -20.23 -1.47
C SER A 200 -4.10 -19.92 -2.47
N THR A 201 -4.30 -20.26 -3.74
CA THR A 201 -3.32 -20.13 -4.80
C THR A 201 -3.03 -18.66 -5.09
N THR A 202 -4.07 -17.83 -5.15
CA THR A 202 -3.94 -16.38 -5.36
C THR A 202 -3.28 -15.73 -4.15
N ILE A 203 -3.70 -16.09 -2.92
CA ILE A 203 -3.02 -15.61 -1.71
C ILE A 203 -1.53 -15.99 -1.74
N THR A 204 -1.19 -17.22 -2.10
CA THR A 204 0.20 -17.70 -2.10
C THR A 204 1.04 -16.99 -3.16
N SER A 205 0.53 -16.85 -4.38
CA SER A 205 1.25 -16.23 -5.50
C SER A 205 1.37 -14.71 -5.36
N LEU A 206 0.36 -14.06 -4.79
CA LEU A 206 0.30 -12.61 -4.74
C LEU A 206 0.89 -12.01 -3.45
N VAL A 207 1.11 -12.77 -2.38
CA VAL A 207 1.65 -12.20 -1.12
C VAL A 207 3.02 -11.54 -1.31
N SER A 208 3.93 -12.09 -2.13
CA SER A 208 5.23 -11.42 -2.39
C SER A 208 5.08 -10.16 -3.23
N ASP A 209 4.26 -10.24 -4.27
CA ASP A 209 4.05 -9.16 -5.24
C ASP A 209 3.26 -7.99 -4.63
N LEU A 210 2.30 -8.33 -3.77
CA LEU A 210 1.44 -7.39 -3.09
C LEU A 210 2.04 -6.90 -1.78
N PHE A 211 3.18 -7.41 -1.31
CA PHE A 211 3.81 -6.93 -0.07
C PHE A 211 4.06 -5.42 -0.10
N SER A 212 4.51 -4.86 -1.23
CA SER A 212 4.71 -3.41 -1.34
C SER A 212 3.41 -2.59 -1.30
N ILE A 213 2.28 -3.22 -1.64
CA ILE A 213 0.98 -2.57 -1.83
C ILE A 213 0.10 -2.74 -0.58
N LEU A 214 -0.03 -3.98 -0.11
CA LEU A 214 -0.73 -4.36 1.11
C LEU A 214 0.08 -4.05 2.37
N GLY A 215 1.40 -3.89 2.27
CA GLY A 215 2.27 -3.56 3.41
C GLY A 215 1.96 -2.21 4.07
N LYS A 216 1.15 -1.36 3.43
CA LYS A 216 0.59 -0.14 4.05
C LYS A 216 -0.40 -0.46 5.17
N ASP A 217 -1.08 -1.60 5.10
CA ASP A 217 -1.92 -2.14 6.18
C ASP A 217 -1.37 -3.52 6.63
N PRO A 218 -0.52 -3.55 7.68
CA PRO A 218 0.00 -4.78 8.26
C PRO A 218 -1.08 -5.78 8.67
N GLY A 219 -2.31 -5.32 8.94
CA GLY A 219 -3.42 -6.18 9.31
C GLY A 219 -3.95 -7.01 8.14
N ILE A 220 -3.94 -6.48 6.91
CA ILE A 220 -4.28 -7.28 5.72
C ILE A 220 -3.28 -8.41 5.58
N LEU A 221 -1.98 -8.09 5.59
CA LEU A 221 -0.93 -9.10 5.42
C LEU A 221 -0.98 -10.19 6.51
N ARG A 222 -1.16 -9.78 7.77
CA ARG A 222 -1.28 -10.71 8.90
C ARG A 222 -2.48 -11.66 8.71
N ASN A 223 -3.63 -11.12 8.32
CA ASN A 223 -4.81 -11.94 8.08
C ASN A 223 -4.62 -12.87 6.88
N LEU A 224 -4.04 -12.41 5.76
CA LEU A 224 -3.79 -13.26 4.59
C LEU A 224 -2.89 -14.47 4.93
N ILE A 225 -1.85 -14.26 5.74
CA ILE A 225 -0.98 -15.34 6.21
C ILE A 225 -1.75 -16.33 7.09
N LEU A 226 -2.58 -15.83 8.02
CA LEU A 226 -3.43 -16.66 8.86
C LEU A 226 -4.44 -17.46 8.02
N ILE A 227 -5.15 -16.78 7.12
CA ILE A 227 -6.17 -17.37 6.25
C ILE A 227 -5.55 -18.50 5.42
N ARG A 228 -4.42 -18.23 4.76
CA ARG A 228 -3.69 -19.25 3.98
C ARG A 228 -3.32 -20.45 4.84
N LYS A 229 -2.82 -20.23 6.05
CA LYS A 229 -2.41 -21.30 6.98
C LYS A 229 -3.62 -22.16 7.35
N GLU A 230 -4.73 -21.56 7.78
CA GLU A 230 -5.90 -22.31 8.20
C GLU A 230 -6.61 -22.99 7.02
N ILE A 231 -6.64 -22.38 5.82
CA ILE A 231 -7.09 -23.04 4.58
C ILE A 231 -6.26 -24.30 4.31
N SER A 232 -4.93 -24.19 4.38
CA SER A 232 -4.03 -25.33 4.14
C SER A 232 -4.29 -26.46 5.15
N ARG A 233 -4.53 -26.10 6.42
CA ARG A 233 -4.86 -27.05 7.48
C ARG A 233 -6.21 -27.73 7.23
N MET A 234 -7.26 -26.96 6.88
CA MET A 234 -8.58 -27.51 6.59
C MET A 234 -8.56 -28.45 5.38
N ASN A 235 -7.87 -28.08 4.31
CA ASN A 235 -7.73 -28.93 3.12
C ASN A 235 -6.99 -30.24 3.44
N LEU A 236 -5.90 -30.18 4.23
CA LEU A 236 -5.17 -31.37 4.67
C LEU A 236 -6.05 -32.30 5.53
N GLU A 237 -6.78 -31.74 6.50
CA GLU A 237 -7.69 -32.53 7.33
C GLU A 237 -8.83 -33.15 6.51
N ASN A 238 -9.34 -32.45 5.51
CA ASN A 238 -10.33 -33.00 4.58
C ASN A 238 -9.75 -34.15 3.73
N GLU A 239 -8.53 -34.03 3.23
CA GLU A 239 -7.84 -35.09 2.49
C GLU A 239 -7.58 -36.33 3.36
N LEU A 240 -7.11 -36.13 4.59
CA LEU A 240 -6.91 -37.21 5.56
C LEU A 240 -8.23 -37.89 5.94
N PHE A 241 -9.30 -37.12 6.13
CA PHE A 241 -10.63 -37.64 6.38
C PHE A 241 -11.14 -38.50 5.23
N ASN A 242 -11.06 -37.99 3.99
CA ASN A 242 -11.45 -38.72 2.78
C ASN A 242 -10.67 -40.05 2.66
N SER A 243 -9.38 -40.04 3.01
CA SER A 243 -8.57 -41.27 3.01
C SER A 243 -9.01 -42.28 4.07
N ARG A 244 -9.47 -41.82 5.24
CA ARG A 244 -9.93 -42.69 6.34
C ARG A 244 -11.30 -43.30 6.07
N ILE A 245 -12.23 -42.53 5.47
CA ILE A 245 -13.61 -42.98 5.29
C ILE A 245 -13.78 -44.06 4.21
N ILE A 246 -12.82 -44.16 3.28
CA ILE A 246 -12.77 -45.21 2.25
C ILE A 246 -12.50 -46.60 2.86
N LEU A 247 -11.84 -46.67 4.03
CA LEU A 247 -11.53 -47.93 4.70
C LEU A 247 -12.69 -48.35 5.61
N PRO A 248 -13.15 -49.62 5.57
CA PRO A 248 -14.14 -50.11 6.50
C PRO A 248 -13.57 -50.14 7.92
N GLN A 249 -14.11 -49.27 8.79
CA GLN A 249 -13.70 -49.17 10.19
C GLN A 249 -14.91 -49.20 11.13
N SER A 250 -14.75 -49.78 12.32
CA SER A 250 -15.83 -49.89 13.32
C SER A 250 -16.24 -48.55 13.94
N ASN A 251 -15.43 -47.49 13.76
CA ASN A 251 -15.60 -46.17 14.35
C ASN A 251 -15.94 -45.06 13.33
N GLN A 252 -16.38 -45.39 12.11
CA GLN A 252 -16.65 -44.42 11.04
C GLN A 252 -17.57 -43.27 11.47
N ARG A 253 -18.61 -43.56 12.25
CA ARG A 253 -19.53 -42.53 12.78
C ARG A 253 -18.80 -41.48 13.62
N GLN A 254 -17.89 -41.90 14.50
CA GLN A 254 -17.13 -40.97 15.34
C GLN A 254 -16.18 -40.12 14.50
N ILE A 255 -15.55 -40.73 13.48
CA ILE A 255 -14.65 -40.01 12.56
C ILE A 255 -15.40 -38.89 11.82
N VAL A 256 -16.63 -39.14 11.36
CA VAL A 256 -17.49 -38.13 10.71
C VAL A 256 -17.86 -36.99 11.67
N ILE A 257 -18.26 -37.33 12.90
CA ILE A 257 -18.61 -36.35 13.93
C ILE A 257 -17.40 -35.45 14.25
N ASP A 258 -16.24 -36.04 14.53
CA ASP A 258 -15.02 -35.32 14.88
C ASP A 258 -14.57 -34.40 13.72
N HIS A 259 -14.66 -34.87 12.48
CA HIS A 259 -14.36 -34.08 11.29
C HIS A 259 -15.32 -32.88 11.16
N ASN A 260 -16.63 -33.10 11.26
CA ASN A 260 -17.62 -32.02 11.16
C ASN A 260 -17.43 -30.97 12.26
N ILE A 261 -17.13 -31.39 13.50
CA ILE A 261 -16.82 -30.47 14.61
C ILE A 261 -15.59 -29.63 14.28
N PHE A 262 -14.50 -30.27 13.87
CA PHE A 262 -13.25 -29.59 13.53
C PHE A 262 -13.44 -28.55 12.42
N ILE A 263 -14.08 -28.95 11.31
CA ILE A 263 -14.33 -28.07 10.17
C ILE A 263 -15.23 -26.89 10.55
N ASN A 264 -16.30 -27.14 11.30
CA ASN A 264 -17.21 -26.09 11.75
C ASN A 264 -16.56 -25.09 12.71
N GLN A 265 -15.73 -25.57 13.65
CA GLN A 265 -15.00 -24.71 14.57
C GLN A 265 -13.98 -23.85 13.82
N THR A 266 -13.19 -24.46 12.94
CA THR A 266 -12.19 -23.74 12.14
C THR A 266 -12.85 -22.72 11.23
N ALA A 267 -13.98 -23.06 10.61
CA ALA A 267 -14.75 -22.10 9.81
C ALA A 267 -15.26 -20.92 10.65
N ALA A 268 -15.77 -21.17 11.86
CA ALA A 268 -16.25 -20.12 12.76
C ALA A 268 -15.13 -19.15 13.17
N GLU A 269 -13.91 -19.67 13.39
CA GLU A 269 -12.73 -18.85 13.69
C GLU A 269 -12.23 -18.07 12.46
N LEU A 270 -12.30 -18.67 11.28
CA LEU A 270 -11.71 -18.11 10.06
C LEU A 270 -12.58 -17.02 9.41
N ILE A 271 -13.91 -17.15 9.45
CA ILE A 271 -14.87 -16.21 8.82
C ILE A 271 -14.59 -14.74 9.18
N PRO A 272 -14.46 -14.35 10.47
CA PRO A 272 -14.21 -12.95 10.83
C PRO A 272 -12.92 -12.39 10.23
N HIS A 273 -11.87 -13.21 10.09
CA HIS A 273 -10.61 -12.79 9.49
C HIS A 273 -10.76 -12.54 7.99
N VAL A 274 -11.50 -13.40 7.29
CA VAL A 274 -11.77 -13.24 5.86
C VAL A 274 -12.62 -11.99 5.63
N GLU A 275 -13.70 -11.79 6.39
CA GLU A 275 -14.59 -10.62 6.29
C GLU A 275 -13.86 -9.30 6.52
N VAL A 276 -13.08 -9.20 7.61
CA VAL A 276 -12.28 -8.01 7.91
C VAL A 276 -11.26 -7.73 6.80
N THR A 277 -10.69 -8.77 6.20
CA THR A 277 -9.70 -8.62 5.13
C THR A 277 -10.35 -8.12 3.84
N ILE A 278 -11.50 -8.68 3.46
CA ILE A 278 -12.30 -8.21 2.32
C ILE A 278 -12.66 -6.74 2.52
N GLN A 279 -13.22 -6.38 3.67
CA GLN A 279 -13.63 -5.00 3.95
C GLN A 279 -12.45 -4.01 3.88
N ARG A 280 -11.28 -4.40 4.38
CA ARG A 280 -10.06 -3.57 4.29
C ARG A 280 -9.61 -3.39 2.84
N ILE A 281 -9.63 -4.46 2.03
CA ILE A 281 -9.29 -4.39 0.60
C ILE A 281 -10.28 -3.49 -0.15
N GLU A 282 -11.58 -3.66 0.09
CA GLU A 282 -12.63 -2.84 -0.54
C GLU A 282 -12.47 -1.36 -0.20
N ASN A 283 -12.27 -1.03 1.09
CA ASN A 283 -12.08 0.35 1.54
C ASN A 283 -10.79 0.96 0.99
N GLN A 284 -9.69 0.21 0.96
CA GLN A 284 -8.38 0.71 0.54
C GLN A 284 -8.29 0.90 -0.97
N PHE A 285 -8.89 0.00 -1.76
CA PHE A 285 -8.76 -0.02 -3.22
C PHE A 285 -10.03 0.36 -3.98
N GLN A 286 -11.09 0.74 -3.27
CA GLN A 286 -12.40 1.11 -3.82
C GLN A 286 -12.95 0.04 -4.78
N ILE A 287 -12.75 -1.22 -4.43
CA ILE A 287 -13.26 -2.37 -5.17
C ILE A 287 -14.70 -2.60 -4.71
N LYS A 288 -15.61 -2.73 -5.67
CA LYS A 288 -16.99 -3.18 -5.40
C LYS A 288 -17.07 -4.69 -5.53
N ASN A 289 -18.00 -5.29 -4.78
CA ASN A 289 -18.29 -6.71 -4.92
C ASN A 289 -18.83 -6.98 -6.34
N PRO A 290 -18.14 -7.81 -7.15
CA PRO A 290 -18.51 -8.05 -8.54
C PRO A 290 -19.79 -8.89 -8.70
N LEU A 291 -20.34 -9.45 -7.62
CA LEU A 291 -21.55 -10.28 -7.64
C LEU A 291 -22.80 -9.54 -7.12
N LEU A 292 -22.66 -8.29 -6.70
CA LEU A 292 -23.75 -7.42 -6.25
C LEU A 292 -24.08 -6.29 -7.25
N GLU A 293 -23.51 -6.36 -8.46
CA GLU A 293 -23.84 -5.47 -9.59
C GLU A 293 -24.98 -6.02 -10.47
#